data_AF-A0A3B9JG05-F1
#
_entry.id   AF-A0A3B9JG05-F1
#
_cell.length_a   1.000
_cell.length_b   1.000
_cell.length_c   1.000
_cell.angle_alpha   90.00
_cell.angle_beta   90.00
_cell.angle_gamma   90.00
#
_symmetry.space_group_name_H-M   'P 1'
#
loop_
_entity.id
_entity.type
_entity.pdbx_description
1 polymer ?
#
loop_
_entity_poly.entity_id
_entity_poly.type
_entity_poly.pdbx_seq_one_letter_code
_entity_poly.pdbx_strand_id
1 'polypeptide(L)' 'MAFVSLKDKVIWHCDDSVKLVFMIAVPAEYEGNFHLKVLAELSKNLMHDEFREKLLCSSDKSEIENMLSFSIV' A
#
# COMPACT_ATOMS: atom_id res chain seq x y z
N MET A 1 -6.85 -5.61 -4.37
CA MET A 1 -6.25 -4.35 -3.84
C MET A 1 -5.98 -3.43 -5.02
N ALA A 2 -6.07 -2.11 -4.84
CA ALA A 2 -5.55 -1.14 -5.79
C ALA A 2 -4.44 -0.30 -5.15
N PHE A 3 -3.45 0.08 -5.93
CA PHE A 3 -2.32 0.91 -5.51
C PHE A 3 -2.14 2.07 -6.49
N VAL A 4 -1.89 3.25 -5.94
CA VAL A 4 -1.61 4.47 -6.71
C VAL A 4 -0.41 5.18 -6.10
N SER A 5 0.61 5.42 -6.94
CA SER A 5 1.71 6.33 -6.64
C SER A 5 1.46 7.66 -7.35
N LEU A 6 1.37 8.74 -6.59
CA LEU A 6 1.12 10.08 -7.10
C LEU A 6 2.45 10.69 -7.57
N LYS A 7 2.43 11.37 -8.72
CA LYS A 7 3.61 12.11 -9.22
C LYS A 7 3.97 13.24 -8.27
N ASP A 8 2.97 14.02 -7.89
CA ASP A 8 3.07 15.12 -6.93
C ASP A 8 2.37 14.75 -5.63
N LYS A 9 2.91 15.25 -4.51
CA LYS A 9 2.28 15.05 -3.21
C LYS A 9 0.98 15.84 -3.14
N VAL A 10 -0.09 15.20 -2.66
CA VAL A 10 -1.39 15.85 -2.45
C VAL A 10 -1.55 16.13 -0.96
N ILE A 11 -1.97 17.34 -0.61
CA ILE A 11 -2.32 17.69 0.77
C ILE A 11 -3.60 16.93 1.13
N TRP A 12 -3.49 16.02 2.10
CA TRP A 12 -4.61 15.20 2.56
C TRP A 12 -5.29 15.82 3.78
N HIS A 13 -4.51 16.32 4.73
CA HIS A 13 -5.04 16.99 5.92
C HIS A 13 -4.06 18.02 6.49
N CYS A 14 -4.43 19.30 6.50
CA CYS A 14 -3.57 20.39 6.97
C CYS A 14 -2.20 20.38 6.27
N ASP A 15 -1.13 20.02 6.98
CA ASP A 15 0.24 19.91 6.45
C ASP A 15 0.63 18.47 6.05
N ASP A 16 -0.26 17.49 6.25
CA ASP A 16 0.00 16.11 5.88
C ASP A 16 -0.15 15.92 4.37
N SER A 17 0.98 15.57 3.74
CA SER A 17 1.06 15.32 2.31
C SER A 17 1.14 13.81 2.03
N VAL A 18 0.33 13.33 1.09
CA VAL A 18 0.26 11.92 0.69
C VAL A 18 0.81 11.74 -0.72
N LYS A 19 1.60 10.69 -0.91
CA LYS A 19 2.12 10.27 -2.23
C LYS A 19 1.74 8.83 -2.60
N LEU A 20 1.50 7.99 -1.61
CA LEU A 20 1.13 6.58 -1.81
C LEU A 20 -0.30 6.38 -1.31
N VAL A 21 -1.16 5.82 -2.16
CA VAL A 21 -2.56 5.52 -1.84
C VAL A 21 -2.80 4.04 -2.07
N PHE A 22 -3.35 3.37 -1.05
CA PHE A 22 -3.68 1.95 -1.06
C PHE A 22 -5.17 1.77 -0.84
N MET A 23 -5.81 0.95 -1.67
CA MET A 23 -7.22 0.59 -1.54
C MET A 23 -7.35 -0.91 -1.31
N ILE A 24 -7.84 -1.28 -0.13
CA ILE A 24 -8.04 -2.67 0.28
C ILE A 24 -9.51 -3.00 0.10
N ALA A 25 -9.82 -3.87 -0.86
CA ALA A 25 -11.15 -4.40 -1.07
C ALA A 25 -11.12 -5.89 -0.72
N VAL A 26 -12.11 -6.34 0.05
CA VAL A 26 -12.28 -7.74 0.44
C VAL A 26 -13.70 -8.20 0.07
N PRO A 27 -13.89 -9.45 -0.40
CA PRO A 27 -15.23 -10.00 -0.60
C PRO A 27 -16.00 -10.04 0.73
N ALA A 28 -17.33 -9.93 0.67
CA ALA A 28 -18.19 -9.97 1.85
C ALA A 28 -18.02 -11.26 2.68
N GLU A 29 -17.67 -12.37 2.01
CA GLU A 29 -17.40 -13.66 2.66
C GLU A 29 -16.19 -13.63 3.62
N TYR A 30 -15.28 -12.66 3.46
CA TYR A 30 -14.09 -12.46 4.29
C TYR A 30 -14.16 -11.16 5.12
N GLU A 31 -15.38 -10.70 5.39
CA GLU A 31 -15.66 -9.53 6.22
C GLU A 31 -15.07 -9.69 7.63
N GLY A 32 -14.66 -8.57 8.24
CA GLY A 32 -14.12 -8.52 9.60
C GLY A 32 -12.60 -8.33 9.62
N ASN A 33 -11.82 -9.41 9.45
CA ASN A 33 -10.41 -9.38 9.85
C ASN A 33 -9.41 -9.34 8.68
N PHE A 34 -9.84 -9.67 7.46
CA PHE A 34 -8.90 -9.82 6.36
C PHE A 34 -8.24 -8.49 5.98
N HIS A 35 -9.04 -7.43 5.83
CA HIS A 35 -8.52 -6.10 5.50
C HIS A 35 -7.60 -5.54 6.61
N LEU A 36 -7.88 -5.85 7.87
CA LEU A 36 -7.04 -5.45 9.01
C LEU A 36 -5.69 -6.18 8.99
N LYS A 37 -5.66 -7.47 8.65
CA LYS A 37 -4.40 -8.22 8.50
C LYS A 37 -3.54 -7.65 7.37
N VAL A 38 -4.15 -7.36 6.22
CA VAL A 38 -3.48 -6.69 5.09
C VAL A 38 -2.92 -5.34 5.52
N LEU A 39 -3.71 -4.53 6.22
CA LEU A 39 -3.29 -3.21 6.69
C LEU A 39 -2.13 -3.30 7.69
N ALA A 40 -2.16 -4.26 8.61
CA ALA A 40 -1.10 -4.44 9.60
C ALA A 40 0.23 -4.83 8.94
N GLU A 41 0.20 -5.77 7.99
CA GLU A 41 1.40 -6.20 7.27
C GLU A 41 1.95 -5.08 6.37
N LEU A 42 1.06 -4.39 5.65
CA LEU A 42 1.44 -3.22 4.84
C LEU A 42 2.07 -2.14 5.71
N SER A 43 1.48 -1.82 6.86
CA SER A 43 2.00 -0.81 7.79
C SER A 43 3.39 -1.18 8.29
N LYS A 44 3.60 -2.45 8.65
CA LYS A 44 4.92 -2.97 9.05
C LYS A 44 5.95 -2.85 7.93
N ASN A 45 5.59 -3.20 6.69
CA ASN A 45 6.50 -3.08 5.55
C ASN A 45 6.82 -1.61 5.22
N LEU A 46 5.84 -0.72 5.35
CA LEU A 46 6.03 0.74 5.14
C LEU A 46 6.92 1.40 6.20
N MET A 47 7.19 0.75 7.33
CA MET A 47 8.19 1.22 8.31
C MET A 47 9.63 0.99 7.82
N HIS A 48 9.84 0.09 6.85
CA HIS A 48 11.15 -0.11 6.25
C HIS A 48 11.38 0.91 5.12
N ASP A 49 12.40 1.74 5.27
CA ASP A 49 12.70 2.81 4.30
C ASP A 49 12.97 2.25 2.90
N GLU A 50 13.72 1.14 2.79
CA GLU A 50 14.01 0.49 1.49
C GLU A 50 12.72 0.07 0.75
N PHE A 51 11.72 -0.43 1.48
CA PHE A 51 10.44 -0.82 0.91
C PHE A 51 9.67 0.40 0.40
N ARG A 52 9.63 1.47 1.20
CA ARG A 52 8.96 2.72 0.82
C ARG A 52 9.63 3.39 -0.39
N GLU A 53 10.96 3.43 -0.43
CA GLU A 53 11.71 4.01 -1.55
C GLU A 53 11.47 3.24 -2.84
N LYS A 54 11.50 1.90 -2.79
CA LYS A 54 11.19 1.07 -3.96
C LYS A 54 9.78 1.34 -4.49
N LEU A 55 8.77 1.47 -3.63
CA LEU A 55 7.40 1.84 -4.06
C LEU A 55 7.28 3.24 -4.67
N LEU A 56 8.16 4.18 -4.27
CA LEU A 56 8.16 5.55 -4.77
C LEU A 56 8.90 5.71 -6.10
N CYS A 57 9.92 4.88 -6.34
CA CYS A 57 10.84 5.00 -7.47
C CYS A 57 10.63 3.94 -8.54
N SER A 58 10.05 2.78 -8.20
CA SER A 58 9.83 1.70 -9.17
C SER A 58 8.84 2.16 -10.24
N SER A 59 9.24 1.95 -11.49
CA SER A 59 8.38 2.12 -12.67
C SER A 59 7.94 0.78 -13.23
N ASP A 60 8.39 -0.34 -12.63
CA ASP A 60 8.05 -1.68 -13.06
C ASP A 60 6.81 -2.15 -12.30
N LYS A 61 5.73 -2.33 -13.06
CA LYS A 61 4.46 -2.82 -12.53
C LYS A 61 4.61 -4.19 -11.85
N SER A 62 5.42 -5.08 -12.43
CA SER A 62 5.61 -6.45 -11.92
C SER A 62 6.37 -6.45 -10.58
N GLU A 63 7.36 -5.56 -10.45
CA GLU A 63 8.10 -5.39 -9.20
C GLU A 63 7.18 -4.91 -8.08
N ILE A 64 6.34 -3.90 -8.36
CA ILE A 64 5.37 -3.38 -7.40
C ILE A 64 4.33 -4.46 -7.03
N GLU A 65 3.83 -5.22 -8.00
CA GLU A 65 2.91 -6.33 -7.75
C GLU A 65 3.53 -7.39 -6.84
N ASN A 66 4.80 -7.74 -7.05
CA ASN A 66 5.52 -8.69 -6.19
C ASN A 66 5.73 -8.14 -4.78
N MET A 67 6.07 -6.85 -4.64
CA MET A 67 6.23 -6.20 -3.34
C MET A 67 4.92 -6.12 -2.54
N LEU A 68 3.79 -5.96 -3.24
CA LEU A 68 2.45 -5.90 -2.66
C LEU A 68 1.75 -7.28 -2.65
N SER A 69 2.45 -8.33 -3.07
CA SER A 69 1.97 -9.70 -2.99
C SER A 69 2.12 -10.20 -1.55
N PHE A 70 1.14 -9.89 -0.72
CA PHE A 70 1.07 -10.42 0.63
C PHE A 70 0.60 -11.88 0.57
N SER A 71 1.44 -12.82 1.01
CA SER A 71 1.01 -14.21 1.29
C SER A 71 0.16 -14.22 2.55
N ILE A 72 -1.10 -13.81 2.42
CA ILE A 72 -2.09 -13.89 3.48
C ILE A 72 -2.96 -15.10 3.13
N VAL A 73 -2.49 -16.26 3.61
CA VAL A 73 -3.12 -17.60 3.61
C VAL A 73 -3.95 -17.96 2.38
#